data_AF-A0A7C7EA51-F1
#
_entry.id   AF-A0A7C7EA51-F1
#
_cell.length_a   1.000
_cell.length_b   1.000
_cell.length_c   1.000
_cell.angle_alpha   90.00
_cell.angle_beta   90.00
_cell.angle_gamma   90.00
#
_symmetry.space_group_name_H-M   'P 1'
#
loop_
_entity.id
_entity.type
_entity.pdbx_description
1 polymer ?
#
loop_
_entity_poly.entity_id
_entity_poly.type
_entity_poly.pdbx_seq_one_letter_code
_entity_poly.pdbx_strand_id
1 'polypeptide(L)'
;MLNLNYHLEKLESEGKFINIGLVGAGQMGRGMVSQMFLMKGIKACIVSDIVLENAINAYILAGIKEEDIKVADDIKEAQRFIEQGYFVVTKYAEIVTSTPSVDVVIEATGVPEVGARVAYIAILNRKHIVMLNVETDVTIGPILKKMADSAGVVYTVSAGDEPGAVKELYDFADGLGFEVLVIGKGKNNPVDRHATPDSQIERAQKEKANPKMLTSFVDGTKTMVEMTCVSNATGFLPDVRGMHGVNGKWENLVDILKLTKEGGVLNSYKVVEYVNGVAPGVFVIVRTSLEAINKELRYLKMGEGPNYLLYRPYHLTSIETPISAVRAYIYHEHTIAPKGKPFSETVAVAKRDLKEGEFLDGIGMYTVYGLIEKYENAKIIKALPIGLVNKNTRVKRDVKQDEIITYDDVELDNNSIIVQLRRLQDSLFD
;
A
#
# COMPACT_ATOMS: atom_id res chain seq x y z
N MET A 1 -3.14 18.45 -3.18
CA MET A 1 -2.95 18.47 -4.65
C MET A 1 -2.98 19.86 -5.28
N LEU A 2 -3.65 20.86 -4.68
CA LEU A 2 -3.69 22.21 -5.25
C LEU A 2 -2.27 22.76 -5.46
N ASN A 3 -2.07 23.43 -6.59
CA ASN A 3 -0.83 24.11 -7.00
C ASN A 3 0.39 23.22 -7.31
N LEU A 4 0.32 21.91 -7.14
CA LEU A 4 1.44 20.99 -7.38
C LEU A 4 2.03 21.15 -8.80
N ASN A 5 1.17 21.36 -9.80
CA ASN A 5 1.56 21.62 -11.19
C ASN A 5 2.45 22.86 -11.35
N TYR A 6 2.18 23.95 -10.60
CA TYR A 6 2.97 25.18 -10.68
C TYR A 6 4.36 25.01 -10.06
N HIS A 7 4.47 24.24 -8.98
CA HIS A 7 5.79 23.94 -8.40
C HIS A 7 6.64 23.07 -9.32
N LEU A 8 6.04 22.07 -9.94
CA LEU A 8 6.70 21.20 -10.93
C LEU A 8 7.18 21.99 -12.16
N GLU A 9 6.31 22.87 -12.69
CA GLU A 9 6.69 23.76 -13.79
C GLU A 9 7.82 24.70 -13.41
N LYS A 10 7.80 25.25 -12.19
CA LYS A 10 8.87 26.10 -11.68
C LYS A 10 10.21 25.35 -11.62
N LEU A 11 10.24 24.13 -11.07
CA LEU A 11 11.46 23.32 -11.01
C LEU A 11 12.08 23.13 -12.39
N GLU A 12 11.27 22.72 -13.36
CA GLU A 12 11.73 22.51 -14.73
C GLU A 12 12.24 23.81 -15.39
N SER A 13 11.54 24.94 -15.19
CA SER A 13 11.99 26.23 -15.72
C SER A 13 13.32 26.71 -15.14
N GLU A 14 13.67 26.23 -13.94
CA GLU A 14 14.96 26.50 -13.28
C GLU A 14 16.03 25.45 -13.64
N GLY A 15 15.73 24.48 -14.50
CA GLY A 15 16.62 23.38 -14.84
C GLY A 15 16.83 22.36 -13.71
N LYS A 16 15.94 22.35 -12.71
CA LYS A 16 15.97 21.43 -11.57
C LYS A 16 14.95 20.32 -11.76
N PHE A 17 15.28 19.13 -11.28
CA PHE A 17 14.40 17.97 -11.35
C PHE A 17 14.42 17.23 -10.02
N ILE A 18 13.26 16.73 -9.61
CA ILE A 18 13.15 15.73 -8.56
C ILE A 18 13.63 14.41 -9.16
N ASN A 19 14.72 13.87 -8.62
CA ASN A 19 15.34 12.63 -9.08
C ASN A 19 14.75 11.44 -8.35
N ILE A 20 14.01 10.63 -9.09
CA ILE A 20 13.34 9.43 -8.59
C ILE A 20 14.21 8.20 -8.86
N GLY A 21 14.41 7.41 -7.82
CA GLY A 21 14.95 6.07 -7.89
C GLY A 21 13.83 5.03 -7.73
N LEU A 22 13.60 4.20 -8.76
CA LEU A 22 12.57 3.16 -8.72
C LEU A 22 13.18 1.79 -8.46
N VAL A 23 12.65 1.06 -7.49
CA VAL A 23 12.97 -0.36 -7.24
C VAL A 23 11.79 -1.23 -7.65
N GLY A 24 11.94 -1.99 -8.73
CA GLY A 24 10.92 -2.85 -9.32
C GLY A 24 10.31 -2.26 -10.60
N ALA A 25 10.65 -2.85 -11.75
CA ALA A 25 10.14 -2.47 -13.07
C ALA A 25 9.13 -3.51 -13.61
N GLY A 26 8.27 -4.01 -12.72
CA GLY A 26 7.11 -4.81 -13.08
C GLY A 26 6.09 -4.02 -13.91
N GLN A 27 4.87 -4.54 -14.06
CA GLN A 27 3.80 -3.88 -14.82
C GLN A 27 3.53 -2.45 -14.31
N MET A 28 3.37 -2.28 -13.00
CA MET A 28 3.13 -0.98 -12.37
C MET A 28 4.35 -0.04 -12.47
N GLY A 29 5.55 -0.56 -12.21
CA GLY A 29 6.80 0.22 -12.29
C GLY A 29 7.03 0.79 -13.68
N ARG A 30 6.83 -0.02 -14.74
CA ARG A 30 6.95 0.44 -16.14
C ARG A 30 5.98 1.57 -16.47
N GLY A 31 4.70 1.41 -16.14
CA GLY A 31 3.69 2.45 -16.37
C GLY A 31 4.00 3.75 -15.59
N MET A 32 4.53 3.61 -14.36
CA MET A 32 4.94 4.74 -13.54
C MET A 32 6.13 5.51 -14.13
N VAL A 33 7.14 4.80 -14.66
CA VAL A 33 8.26 5.44 -15.38
C VAL A 33 7.72 6.24 -16.55
N SER A 34 6.91 5.64 -17.42
CA SER A 34 6.29 6.34 -18.55
C SER A 34 5.49 7.57 -18.12
N GLN A 35 4.73 7.48 -17.02
CA GLN A 35 3.96 8.61 -16.50
C GLN A 35 4.87 9.77 -16.04
N MET A 36 5.99 9.48 -15.36
CA MET A 36 6.92 10.52 -14.90
C MET A 36 7.54 11.31 -16.06
N PHE A 37 7.73 10.71 -17.24
CA PHE A 37 8.24 11.41 -18.42
C PHE A 37 7.22 12.33 -19.10
N LEU A 38 5.94 12.25 -18.71
CA LEU A 38 4.91 13.23 -19.10
C LEU A 38 4.79 14.39 -18.09
N MET A 39 5.43 14.28 -16.93
CA MET A 39 5.36 15.27 -15.86
C MET A 39 6.55 16.24 -15.95
N LYS A 40 6.29 17.51 -15.62
CA LYS A 40 7.35 18.54 -15.55
C LYS A 40 8.18 18.38 -14.29
N GLY A 41 9.47 18.69 -14.33
CA GLY A 41 10.31 18.90 -13.13
C GLY A 41 10.54 17.66 -12.26
N ILE A 42 10.28 16.46 -12.78
CA ILE A 42 10.51 15.17 -12.15
C ILE A 42 11.11 14.21 -13.18
N LYS A 43 11.99 13.31 -12.76
CA LYS A 43 12.53 12.25 -13.64
C LYS A 43 12.86 10.99 -12.87
N ALA A 44 12.59 9.82 -13.48
CA ALA A 44 13.16 8.56 -13.02
C ALA A 44 14.64 8.50 -13.44
N CYS A 45 15.56 8.95 -12.59
CA CYS A 45 16.99 8.99 -12.95
C CYS A 45 17.65 7.61 -12.88
N ILE A 46 17.11 6.70 -12.06
CA ILE A 46 17.58 5.33 -11.95
C ILE A 46 16.43 4.34 -11.70
N VAL A 47 16.46 3.21 -12.38
CA VAL A 47 15.49 2.12 -12.21
C VAL A 47 16.24 0.81 -11.98
N SER A 48 15.89 0.06 -10.93
CA SER A 48 16.41 -1.29 -10.71
C SER A 48 15.35 -2.36 -10.87
N ASP A 49 15.74 -3.48 -11.48
CA ASP A 49 14.96 -4.71 -11.50
C ASP A 49 15.90 -5.91 -11.54
N ILE A 50 15.54 -7.02 -10.89
CA ILE A 50 16.36 -8.25 -10.91
C ILE A 50 16.52 -8.80 -12.33
N VAL A 51 15.56 -8.53 -13.21
CA VAL A 51 15.64 -8.74 -14.65
C VAL A 51 15.92 -7.39 -15.30
N LEU A 52 17.19 -7.14 -15.63
CA LEU A 52 17.66 -5.84 -16.12
C LEU A 52 16.88 -5.33 -17.34
N GLU A 53 16.46 -6.25 -18.21
CA GLU A 53 15.66 -5.95 -19.40
C GLU A 53 14.33 -5.28 -19.04
N ASN A 54 13.72 -5.58 -17.87
CA ASN A 54 12.51 -4.90 -17.43
C ASN A 54 12.76 -3.42 -17.15
N ALA A 55 13.90 -3.10 -16.52
CA ALA A 55 14.29 -1.72 -16.21
C ALA A 55 14.63 -0.94 -17.50
N ILE A 56 15.37 -1.56 -18.43
CA ILE A 56 15.65 -0.98 -19.76
C ILE A 56 14.34 -0.72 -20.52
N ASN A 57 13.45 -1.72 -20.57
CA ASN A 57 12.16 -1.59 -21.26
C ASN A 57 11.28 -0.50 -20.65
N ALA A 58 11.37 -0.22 -19.34
CA ALA A 58 10.64 0.88 -18.72
C ALA A 58 11.00 2.23 -19.34
N TYR A 59 12.28 2.47 -19.60
CA TYR A 59 12.76 3.68 -20.25
C TYR A 59 12.42 3.72 -21.74
N ILE A 60 12.60 2.61 -22.46
CA ILE A 60 12.24 2.54 -23.89
C ILE A 60 10.76 2.85 -24.10
N LEU A 61 9.87 2.27 -23.29
CA LEU A 61 8.43 2.53 -23.34
C LEU A 61 8.08 3.97 -22.97
N ALA A 62 8.92 4.64 -22.19
CA ALA A 62 8.79 6.06 -21.88
C ALA A 62 9.34 6.99 -22.98
N GLY A 63 9.87 6.43 -24.08
CA GLY A 63 10.40 7.19 -25.22
C GLY A 63 11.88 7.56 -25.11
N ILE A 64 12.61 6.99 -24.15
CA ILE A 64 14.05 7.22 -24.00
C ILE A 64 14.81 6.34 -24.98
N LYS A 65 15.79 6.95 -25.67
CA LYS A 65 16.63 6.23 -26.61
C LYS A 65 17.62 5.33 -25.87
N GLU A 66 17.92 4.20 -26.46
CA GLU A 66 18.85 3.22 -25.88
C GLU A 66 20.26 3.80 -25.63
N GLU A 67 20.73 4.73 -26.47
CA GLU A 67 22.02 5.41 -26.31
C GLU A 67 22.11 6.26 -25.03
N ASP A 68 20.96 6.71 -24.51
CA ASP A 68 20.82 7.54 -23.32
C ASP A 68 20.66 6.69 -22.04
N ILE A 69 20.61 5.35 -22.15
CA ILE A 69 20.47 4.42 -21.03
C ILE A 69 21.85 3.81 -20.70
N LYS A 70 22.22 3.80 -19.42
CA LYS A 70 23.48 3.20 -18.94
C LYS A 70 23.21 2.18 -17.85
N VAL A 71 23.89 1.04 -17.95
CA VAL A 71 23.92 0.04 -16.88
C VAL A 71 25.00 0.44 -15.88
N ALA A 72 24.68 0.42 -14.60
CA ALA A 72 25.65 0.63 -13.51
C ALA A 72 25.65 -0.56 -12.55
N ASP A 73 26.84 -1.05 -12.21
CA ASP A 73 27.04 -2.15 -11.27
C ASP A 73 27.52 -1.65 -9.89
N ASP A 74 27.81 -0.36 -9.75
CA ASP A 74 28.08 0.27 -8.46
C ASP A 74 27.55 1.71 -8.33
N ILE A 75 27.60 2.24 -7.11
CA ILE A 75 27.10 3.57 -6.75
C ILE A 75 27.87 4.69 -7.44
N LYS A 76 29.19 4.54 -7.63
CA LYS A 76 30.04 5.58 -8.24
C LYS A 76 29.74 5.72 -9.72
N GLU A 77 29.54 4.60 -10.42
CA GLU A 77 29.10 4.58 -11.81
C GLU A 77 27.71 5.18 -11.97
N ALA A 78 26.75 4.75 -11.15
CA ALA A 78 25.40 5.27 -11.17
C ALA A 78 25.38 6.81 -10.98
N GLN A 79 26.09 7.30 -9.98
CA GLN A 79 26.24 8.74 -9.73
C GLN A 79 26.83 9.47 -10.95
N ARG A 80 27.95 8.97 -11.49
CA ARG A 80 28.63 9.57 -12.63
C ARG A 80 27.74 9.63 -13.87
N PHE A 81 27.00 8.57 -14.17
CA PHE A 81 26.11 8.54 -15.33
C PHE A 81 24.93 9.50 -15.18
N ILE A 82 24.33 9.60 -13.99
CA ILE A 82 23.25 10.56 -13.72
C ILE A 82 23.73 12.01 -13.87
N GLU A 83 24.92 12.33 -13.35
CA GLU A 83 25.55 13.66 -13.50
C GLU A 83 25.84 14.01 -14.97
N GLN A 84 26.14 13.01 -15.80
CA GLN A 84 26.32 13.16 -17.25
C GLN A 84 25.00 13.26 -18.03
N GLY A 85 23.86 13.16 -17.37
CA GLY A 85 22.53 13.26 -17.98
C GLY A 85 21.95 11.95 -18.51
N TYR A 86 22.61 10.81 -18.27
CA TYR A 86 22.09 9.50 -18.64
C TYR A 86 21.03 8.99 -17.67
N PHE A 87 20.17 8.09 -18.16
CA PHE A 87 19.24 7.32 -17.35
C PHE A 87 19.89 5.99 -16.95
N VAL A 88 19.86 5.66 -15.66
CA VAL A 88 20.60 4.50 -15.15
C VAL A 88 19.69 3.31 -14.92
N VAL A 89 20.15 2.14 -15.31
CA VAL A 89 19.54 0.86 -14.95
C VAL A 89 20.51 0.01 -14.14
N THR A 90 19.98 -0.80 -13.23
CA THR A 90 20.80 -1.73 -12.43
C THR A 90 20.01 -2.95 -11.97
N LYS A 91 20.69 -4.00 -11.53
CA LYS A 91 20.05 -5.17 -10.89
C LYS A 91 19.94 -5.03 -9.37
N TYR A 92 20.60 -4.03 -8.78
CA TYR A 92 20.79 -3.93 -7.33
C TYR A 92 19.99 -2.76 -6.75
N ALA A 93 19.01 -3.07 -5.89
CA ALA A 93 18.19 -2.07 -5.22
C ALA A 93 19.02 -1.15 -4.30
N GLU A 94 20.10 -1.69 -3.74
CA GLU A 94 21.01 -0.96 -2.85
C GLU A 94 21.68 0.22 -3.55
N ILE A 95 21.97 0.10 -4.85
CA ILE A 95 22.52 1.20 -5.67
C ILE A 95 21.50 2.33 -5.79
N VAL A 96 20.22 2.02 -6.05
CA VAL A 96 19.14 3.02 -6.09
C VAL A 96 19.04 3.78 -4.78
N THR A 97 19.00 3.05 -3.66
CA THR A 97 18.84 3.64 -2.32
C THR A 97 20.06 4.41 -1.81
N SER A 98 21.24 4.19 -2.38
CA SER A 98 22.50 4.77 -1.90
C SER A 98 23.12 5.78 -2.86
N THR A 99 22.62 5.91 -4.10
CA THR A 99 23.13 6.88 -5.08
C THR A 99 22.80 8.31 -4.64
N PRO A 100 23.81 9.20 -4.45
CA PRO A 100 23.58 10.55 -3.92
C PRO A 100 22.54 11.36 -4.67
N SER A 101 22.55 11.33 -6.01
CA SER A 101 21.61 12.07 -6.86
C SER A 101 20.14 11.66 -6.74
N VAL A 102 19.80 10.57 -6.06
CA VAL A 102 18.40 10.17 -5.86
C VAL A 102 17.78 10.94 -4.68
N ASP A 103 16.71 11.68 -4.93
CA ASP A 103 15.99 12.46 -3.92
C ASP A 103 14.92 11.62 -3.21
N VAL A 104 14.17 10.83 -3.99
CA VAL A 104 13.06 10.01 -3.51
C VAL A 104 13.18 8.60 -4.09
N VAL A 105 13.10 7.60 -3.21
CA VAL A 105 13.03 6.19 -3.59
C VAL A 105 11.56 5.76 -3.65
N ILE A 106 11.20 5.00 -4.68
CA ILE A 106 9.90 4.35 -4.79
C ILE A 106 10.12 2.85 -4.81
N GLU A 107 9.50 2.13 -3.87
CA GLU A 107 9.56 0.67 -3.79
C GLU A 107 8.28 0.05 -4.36
N ALA A 108 8.44 -0.69 -5.46
CA ALA A 108 7.35 -1.21 -6.30
C ALA A 108 7.52 -2.70 -6.65
N THR A 109 8.24 -3.48 -5.84
CA THR A 109 8.47 -4.92 -6.10
C THR A 109 7.31 -5.80 -5.67
N GLY A 110 6.51 -5.36 -4.69
CA GLY A 110 5.44 -6.16 -4.09
C GLY A 110 5.95 -7.35 -3.26
N VAL A 111 7.20 -7.30 -2.80
CA VAL A 111 7.81 -8.33 -1.94
C VAL A 111 8.15 -7.73 -0.58
N PRO A 112 7.48 -8.12 0.52
CA PRO A 112 7.66 -7.49 1.83
C PRO A 112 9.12 -7.43 2.33
N GLU A 113 9.86 -8.53 2.19
CA GLU A 113 11.28 -8.60 2.58
C GLU A 113 12.15 -7.57 1.82
N VAL A 114 11.90 -7.39 0.52
CA VAL A 114 12.61 -6.40 -0.30
C VAL A 114 12.19 -5.00 0.10
N GLY A 115 10.89 -4.78 0.29
CA GLY A 115 10.33 -3.51 0.77
C GLY A 115 10.96 -3.05 2.08
N ALA A 116 11.09 -3.96 3.04
CA ALA A 116 11.74 -3.71 4.32
C ALA A 116 13.20 -3.27 4.15
N ARG A 117 13.98 -3.97 3.32
CA ARG A 117 15.39 -3.64 3.06
C ARG A 117 15.55 -2.29 2.36
N VAL A 118 14.78 -2.07 1.30
CA VAL A 118 14.82 -0.82 0.50
C VAL A 118 14.45 0.38 1.37
N ALA A 119 13.35 0.29 2.12
CA ALA A 119 12.92 1.38 2.98
C ALA A 119 13.96 1.69 4.07
N TYR A 120 14.47 0.66 4.74
CA TYR A 120 15.49 0.81 5.77
C TYR A 120 16.75 1.51 5.23
N ILE A 121 17.31 1.05 4.11
CA ILE A 121 18.54 1.62 3.53
C ILE A 121 18.28 3.03 2.98
N ALA A 122 17.13 3.29 2.34
CA ALA A 122 16.78 4.62 1.86
C ALA A 122 16.71 5.63 3.02
N ILE A 123 16.09 5.25 4.15
CA ILE A 123 16.00 6.08 5.35
C ILE A 123 17.40 6.35 5.94
N LEU A 124 18.26 5.33 6.04
CA LEU A 124 19.64 5.51 6.51
C LEU A 124 20.44 6.48 5.63
N ASN A 125 20.18 6.46 4.32
CA ASN A 125 20.78 7.40 3.36
C ASN A 125 20.04 8.73 3.26
N ARG A 126 19.09 9.02 4.18
CA ARG A 126 18.30 10.25 4.23
C ARG A 126 17.59 10.56 2.91
N LYS A 127 16.99 9.54 2.30
CA LYS A 127 16.11 9.70 1.13
C LYS A 127 14.66 9.56 1.56
N HIS A 128 13.78 10.33 0.93
CA HIS A 128 12.34 10.10 1.07
C HIS A 128 11.99 8.73 0.47
N ILE A 129 10.99 8.05 1.03
CA ILE A 129 10.60 6.71 0.61
C ILE A 129 9.09 6.64 0.41
N VAL A 130 8.68 6.22 -0.80
CA VAL A 130 7.31 5.93 -1.16
C VAL A 130 7.15 4.41 -1.31
N MET A 131 6.27 3.83 -0.53
CA MET A 131 5.94 2.40 -0.56
C MET A 131 4.69 2.19 -1.42
N LEU A 132 4.85 1.55 -2.59
CA LEU A 132 3.72 0.97 -3.31
C LEU A 132 3.35 -0.41 -2.73
N ASN A 133 4.31 -1.04 -2.04
CA ASN A 133 4.17 -2.29 -1.32
C ASN A 133 3.54 -2.08 0.06
N VAL A 134 2.20 -2.01 0.08
CA VAL A 134 1.40 -1.81 1.29
C VAL A 134 1.57 -2.96 2.29
N GLU A 135 1.91 -4.15 1.81
CA GLU A 135 2.14 -5.35 2.62
C GLU A 135 3.32 -5.14 3.59
N THR A 136 4.35 -4.39 3.17
CA THR A 136 5.44 -3.98 4.05
C THR A 136 4.98 -2.98 5.10
N ASP A 137 4.19 -1.97 4.69
CA ASP A 137 3.69 -0.91 5.59
C ASP A 137 2.83 -1.47 6.72
N VAL A 138 1.89 -2.37 6.41
CA VAL A 138 1.02 -2.94 7.46
C VAL A 138 1.77 -3.86 8.42
N THR A 139 2.96 -4.33 8.05
CA THR A 139 3.75 -5.24 8.87
C THR A 139 4.75 -4.47 9.75
N ILE A 140 5.47 -3.51 9.17
CA ILE A 140 6.58 -2.78 9.82
C ILE A 140 6.59 -1.26 9.53
N GLY A 141 5.53 -0.71 8.95
CA GLY A 141 5.40 0.71 8.66
C GLY A 141 5.59 1.62 9.88
N PRO A 142 5.03 1.31 11.07
CA PRO A 142 5.24 2.12 12.27
C PRO A 142 6.70 2.32 12.66
N ILE A 143 7.54 1.28 12.63
CA ILE A 143 8.96 1.42 12.93
C ILE A 143 9.70 2.18 11.83
N LEU A 144 9.38 1.92 10.55
CA LEU A 144 9.97 2.63 9.42
C LEU A 144 9.62 4.12 9.45
N LYS A 145 8.37 4.47 9.77
CA LYS A 145 7.93 5.86 9.92
C LYS A 145 8.71 6.57 11.03
N LYS A 146 8.88 5.92 12.18
CA LYS A 146 9.66 6.50 13.29
C LYS A 146 11.14 6.70 12.92
N MET A 147 11.74 5.74 12.20
CA MET A 147 13.09 5.87 11.69
C MET A 147 13.21 7.02 10.69
N ALA A 148 12.25 7.15 9.77
CA ALA A 148 12.20 8.22 8.77
C ALA A 148 12.09 9.61 9.43
N ASP A 149 11.21 9.76 10.42
CA ASP A 149 11.07 10.99 11.20
C ASP A 149 12.38 11.36 11.91
N SER A 150 13.05 10.36 12.49
CA SER A 150 14.34 10.56 13.17
C SER A 150 15.45 10.95 12.19
N ALA A 151 15.39 10.49 10.95
CA ALA A 151 16.34 10.83 9.88
C ALA A 151 16.01 12.16 9.18
N GLY A 152 14.84 12.75 9.44
CA GLY A 152 14.36 13.98 8.81
C GLY A 152 13.83 13.78 7.39
N VAL A 153 13.29 12.59 7.09
CA VAL A 153 12.75 12.25 5.76
C VAL A 153 11.32 11.73 5.84
N VAL A 154 10.58 11.88 4.74
CA VAL A 154 9.21 11.38 4.63
C VAL A 154 9.22 9.88 4.29
N TYR A 155 8.48 9.11 5.09
CA TYR A 155 7.98 7.77 4.75
C TYR A 155 6.49 7.86 4.44
N THR A 156 6.06 7.28 3.32
CA THR A 156 4.64 7.28 2.92
C THR A 156 4.29 6.04 2.11
N VAL A 157 3.06 5.56 2.25
CA VAL A 157 2.42 4.70 1.24
C VAL A 157 1.94 5.58 0.07
N SER A 158 1.86 4.98 -1.11
CA SER A 158 1.55 5.64 -2.38
C SER A 158 0.13 6.22 -2.48
N ALA A 159 -0.01 7.35 -3.19
CA ALA A 159 -1.26 7.79 -3.81
C ALA A 159 -1.69 6.82 -4.93
N GLY A 160 -2.95 6.89 -5.34
CA GLY A 160 -3.52 6.07 -6.42
C GLY A 160 -3.91 4.65 -6.06
N ASP A 161 -3.30 4.05 -5.05
CA ASP A 161 -3.84 2.85 -4.42
C ASP A 161 -4.99 3.24 -3.49
N GLU A 162 -5.91 2.31 -3.22
CA GLU A 162 -7.12 2.59 -2.44
C GLU A 162 -6.83 3.22 -1.07
N PRO A 163 -5.78 2.82 -0.29
CA PRO A 163 -5.44 3.48 0.96
C PRO A 163 -5.11 4.96 0.80
N GLY A 164 -4.29 5.32 -0.20
CA GLY A 164 -3.92 6.71 -0.48
C GLY A 164 -5.11 7.52 -0.98
N ALA A 165 -5.91 6.94 -1.89
CA ALA A 165 -7.09 7.60 -2.44
C ALA A 165 -8.15 7.89 -1.36
N VAL A 166 -8.40 6.95 -0.45
CA VAL A 166 -9.40 7.14 0.61
C VAL A 166 -8.88 8.07 1.71
N LYS A 167 -7.56 8.10 1.95
CA LYS A 167 -6.94 9.03 2.87
C LYS A 167 -7.18 10.49 2.47
N GLU A 168 -7.14 10.80 1.17
CA GLU A 168 -7.49 12.14 0.67
C GLU A 168 -8.94 12.53 0.97
N LEU A 169 -9.89 11.60 0.80
CA LEU A 169 -11.30 11.84 1.16
C LEU A 169 -11.48 12.01 2.67
N TYR A 170 -10.78 11.17 3.47
CA TYR A 170 -10.81 11.25 4.92
C TYR A 170 -10.27 12.60 5.41
N ASP A 171 -9.10 13.04 4.93
CA ASP A 171 -8.49 14.30 5.34
C ASP A 171 -9.36 15.50 4.99
N PHE A 172 -10.02 15.46 3.83
CA PHE A 172 -11.00 16.47 3.44
C PHE A 172 -12.20 16.48 4.40
N ALA A 173 -12.79 15.32 4.69
CA ALA A 173 -13.96 15.22 5.54
C ALA A 173 -13.67 15.62 6.99
N ASP A 174 -12.58 15.11 7.55
CA ASP A 174 -12.10 15.42 8.90
C ASP A 174 -11.70 16.88 9.03
N GLY A 175 -10.99 17.43 8.04
CA GLY A 175 -10.60 18.85 7.99
C GLY A 175 -11.78 19.83 7.91
N LEU A 176 -12.93 19.42 7.37
CA LEU A 176 -14.18 20.19 7.41
C LEU A 176 -14.94 20.06 8.75
N GLY A 177 -14.50 19.18 9.64
CA GLY A 177 -15.12 18.95 10.94
C GLY A 177 -16.35 18.03 10.90
N PHE A 178 -16.52 17.22 9.85
CA PHE A 178 -17.56 16.20 9.84
C PHE A 178 -17.21 15.04 10.79
N GLU A 179 -18.25 14.42 11.38
CA GLU A 179 -18.07 13.14 12.05
C GLU A 179 -17.92 12.06 10.98
N VAL A 180 -16.71 11.53 10.81
CA VAL A 180 -16.46 10.41 9.91
C VAL A 180 -16.90 9.10 10.57
N LEU A 181 -17.85 8.40 9.96
CA LEU A 181 -18.46 7.18 10.49
C LEU A 181 -17.81 5.91 9.93
N VAL A 182 -17.55 5.89 8.62
CA VAL A 182 -17.01 4.72 7.90
C VAL A 182 -16.02 5.20 6.86
N ILE A 183 -14.90 4.50 6.73
CA ILE A 183 -13.90 4.70 5.68
C ILE A 183 -13.77 3.39 4.91
N GLY A 184 -13.90 3.41 3.59
CA GLY A 184 -13.91 2.14 2.86
C GLY A 184 -13.56 2.19 1.39
N LYS A 185 -13.53 0.99 0.80
CA LYS A 185 -13.26 0.77 -0.62
C LYS A 185 -14.27 -0.18 -1.26
N GLY A 186 -14.39 -0.07 -2.58
CA GLY A 186 -15.09 -1.06 -3.39
C GLY A 186 -14.20 -2.25 -3.78
N LYS A 187 -14.84 -3.36 -4.15
CA LYS A 187 -14.21 -4.57 -4.71
C LYS A 187 -15.16 -5.26 -5.69
N ASN A 188 -14.71 -5.62 -6.89
CA ASN A 188 -15.58 -6.29 -7.88
C ASN A 188 -15.40 -7.81 -7.99
N ASN A 189 -14.31 -8.36 -7.44
CA ASN A 189 -14.09 -9.81 -7.45
C ASN A 189 -14.81 -10.43 -6.24
N PRO A 190 -15.68 -11.44 -6.42
CA PRO A 190 -16.15 -12.27 -5.31
C PRO A 190 -14.94 -12.82 -4.53
N VAL A 191 -15.08 -12.89 -3.21
CA VAL A 191 -14.02 -13.42 -2.35
C VAL A 191 -14.07 -14.95 -2.36
N ASP A 192 -12.96 -15.58 -2.72
CA ASP A 192 -12.73 -17.02 -2.55
C ASP A 192 -11.43 -17.22 -1.77
N ARG A 193 -11.54 -17.45 -0.46
CA ARG A 193 -10.40 -17.57 0.47
C ARG A 193 -9.44 -18.70 0.09
N HIS A 194 -9.90 -19.69 -0.67
CA HIS A 194 -9.11 -20.86 -1.05
C HIS A 194 -8.57 -20.77 -2.48
N ALA A 195 -8.77 -19.63 -3.16
CA ALA A 195 -8.15 -19.39 -4.46
C ALA A 195 -6.62 -19.56 -4.37
N THR A 196 -6.08 -20.23 -5.39
CA THR A 196 -4.64 -20.49 -5.57
C THR A 196 -4.17 -19.95 -6.92
N PRO A 197 -2.84 -19.77 -7.13
CA PRO A 197 -2.32 -19.39 -8.43
C PRO A 197 -2.85 -20.26 -9.57
N ASP A 198 -2.97 -21.58 -9.36
CA ASP A 198 -3.49 -22.53 -10.36
C ASP A 198 -4.93 -22.19 -10.78
N SER A 199 -5.79 -21.87 -9.83
CA SER A 199 -7.18 -21.46 -10.11
C SER A 199 -7.28 -20.15 -10.90
N GLN A 200 -6.21 -19.35 -10.91
CA GLN A 200 -6.17 -18.03 -11.57
C GLN A 200 -5.38 -18.02 -12.88
N ILE A 201 -4.77 -19.13 -13.30
CA ILE A 201 -3.89 -19.18 -14.49
C ILE A 201 -4.59 -18.68 -15.75
N GLU A 202 -5.81 -19.17 -16.03
CA GLU A 202 -6.54 -18.81 -17.25
C GLU A 202 -6.83 -17.30 -17.31
N ARG A 203 -7.31 -16.74 -16.18
CA ARG A 203 -7.55 -15.30 -16.04
C ARG A 203 -6.26 -14.51 -16.16
N ALA A 204 -5.18 -14.95 -15.51
CA ALA A 204 -3.87 -14.31 -15.55
C ALA A 204 -3.32 -14.19 -16.98
N GLN A 205 -3.46 -15.25 -17.79
CA GLN A 205 -3.04 -15.24 -19.18
C GLN A 205 -3.85 -14.25 -20.02
N LYS A 206 -5.19 -14.24 -19.84
CA LYS A 206 -6.10 -13.33 -20.55
C LYS A 206 -5.83 -11.87 -20.22
N GLU A 207 -5.61 -11.56 -18.94
CA GLU A 207 -5.38 -10.20 -18.44
C GLU A 207 -3.90 -9.77 -18.50
N LYS A 208 -3.00 -10.68 -18.94
CA LYS A 208 -1.53 -10.49 -18.92
C LYS A 208 -1.02 -10.07 -17.54
N ALA A 209 -1.62 -10.62 -16.50
CA ALA A 209 -1.36 -10.32 -15.10
C ALA A 209 -0.57 -11.45 -14.42
N ASN A 210 0.00 -11.17 -13.26
CA ASN A 210 0.65 -12.18 -12.45
C ASN A 210 -0.40 -13.03 -11.69
N PRO A 211 -0.42 -14.38 -11.81
CA PRO A 211 -1.41 -15.22 -11.14
C PRO A 211 -1.34 -15.13 -9.61
N LYS A 212 -0.16 -14.92 -9.01
CA LYS A 212 0.00 -14.69 -7.56
C LYS A 212 -0.75 -13.43 -7.12
N MET A 213 -0.57 -12.34 -7.88
CA MET A 213 -1.22 -11.07 -7.58
C MET A 213 -2.75 -11.19 -7.74
N LEU A 214 -3.23 -11.82 -8.83
CA LEU A 214 -4.65 -12.11 -9.01
C LEU A 214 -5.23 -12.93 -7.86
N THR A 215 -4.50 -13.95 -7.41
CA THR A 215 -4.90 -14.77 -6.27
C THR A 215 -5.07 -13.93 -5.01
N SER A 216 -4.14 -13.01 -4.71
CA SER A 216 -4.25 -12.13 -3.54
C SER A 216 -5.45 -11.16 -3.60
N PHE A 217 -5.92 -10.84 -4.81
CA PHE A 217 -7.15 -10.09 -4.99
C PHE A 217 -8.37 -10.98 -4.75
N VAL A 218 -8.37 -12.21 -5.28
CA VAL A 218 -9.51 -13.13 -5.19
C VAL A 218 -9.68 -13.70 -3.77
N ASP A 219 -8.60 -14.08 -3.10
CA ASP A 219 -8.63 -14.55 -1.71
C ASP A 219 -8.90 -13.44 -0.68
N GLY A 220 -9.00 -12.19 -1.16
CA GLY A 220 -9.32 -11.02 -0.37
C GLY A 220 -8.17 -10.47 0.46
N THR A 221 -6.99 -11.09 0.46
CA THR A 221 -5.82 -10.66 1.25
C THR A 221 -5.46 -9.21 0.97
N LYS A 222 -5.45 -8.79 -0.31
CA LYS A 222 -5.12 -7.41 -0.67
C LYS A 222 -6.07 -6.40 -0.02
N THR A 223 -7.37 -6.69 -0.02
CA THR A 223 -8.39 -5.85 0.62
C THR A 223 -8.14 -5.69 2.13
N MET A 224 -7.70 -6.76 2.79
CA MET A 224 -7.39 -6.74 4.23
C MET A 224 -6.14 -5.90 4.51
N VAL A 225 -5.10 -6.05 3.69
CA VAL A 225 -3.87 -5.24 3.76
C VAL A 225 -4.19 -3.76 3.58
N GLU A 226 -4.92 -3.39 2.52
CA GLU A 226 -5.26 -1.99 2.26
C GLU A 226 -6.07 -1.36 3.40
N MET A 227 -7.08 -2.05 3.91
CA MET A 227 -7.88 -1.53 5.03
C MET A 227 -7.11 -1.53 6.36
N THR A 228 -6.11 -2.39 6.52
CA THR A 228 -5.18 -2.33 7.66
C THR A 228 -4.30 -1.08 7.59
N CYS A 229 -3.82 -0.73 6.39
CA CYS A 229 -3.07 0.52 6.17
C CYS A 229 -3.93 1.75 6.54
N VAL A 230 -5.18 1.80 6.04
CA VAL A 230 -6.14 2.87 6.38
C VAL A 230 -6.42 2.91 7.88
N SER A 231 -6.63 1.76 8.51
CA SER A 231 -6.84 1.64 9.95
C SER A 231 -5.65 2.21 10.74
N ASN A 232 -4.43 1.83 10.37
CA ASN A 232 -3.21 2.28 11.06
C ASN A 232 -2.90 3.77 10.83
N ALA A 233 -3.37 4.36 9.74
CA ALA A 233 -3.22 5.78 9.46
C ALA A 233 -4.29 6.67 10.13
N THR A 234 -5.50 6.15 10.35
CA THR A 234 -6.65 6.94 10.82
C THR A 234 -7.08 6.61 12.25
N GLY A 235 -6.81 5.39 12.71
CA GLY A 235 -7.29 4.81 13.97
C GLY A 235 -8.70 4.23 13.90
N PHE A 236 -9.31 4.18 12.71
CA PHE A 236 -10.57 3.47 12.49
C PHE A 236 -10.30 1.96 12.52
N LEU A 237 -11.22 1.17 13.06
CA LEU A 237 -11.00 -0.26 13.31
C LEU A 237 -11.90 -1.15 12.43
N PRO A 238 -11.52 -2.40 12.15
CA PRO A 238 -12.50 -3.35 11.63
C PRO A 238 -13.58 -3.58 12.69
N ASP A 239 -14.86 -3.57 12.29
CA ASP A 239 -15.97 -3.82 13.22
C ASP A 239 -15.96 -5.28 13.73
N VAL A 240 -15.65 -6.21 12.81
CA VAL A 240 -15.43 -7.64 13.04
C VAL A 240 -14.17 -8.10 12.29
N ARG A 241 -13.56 -9.23 12.70
CA ARG A 241 -12.41 -9.81 11.98
C ARG A 241 -12.76 -10.04 10.51
N GLY A 242 -11.90 -9.57 9.61
CA GLY A 242 -12.13 -9.67 8.16
C GLY A 242 -13.11 -8.65 7.60
N MET A 243 -13.70 -7.78 8.44
CA MET A 243 -14.78 -6.84 8.10
C MET A 243 -16.06 -7.55 7.60
N HIS A 244 -17.14 -6.81 7.36
CA HIS A 244 -18.43 -7.39 6.97
C HIS A 244 -18.49 -7.78 5.49
N GLY A 245 -17.86 -7.02 4.60
CA GLY A 245 -17.72 -7.41 3.20
C GLY A 245 -19.04 -7.59 2.45
N VAL A 246 -20.01 -6.73 2.72
CA VAL A 246 -21.38 -6.81 2.18
C VAL A 246 -21.43 -6.51 0.68
N ASN A 247 -22.47 -6.99 -0.01
CA ASN A 247 -22.75 -6.59 -1.39
C ASN A 247 -23.47 -5.25 -1.42
N GLY A 248 -23.08 -4.35 -2.32
CA GLY A 248 -23.70 -3.03 -2.39
C GLY A 248 -23.33 -2.22 -3.63
N LYS A 249 -24.01 -1.10 -3.81
CA LYS A 249 -23.70 -0.09 -4.83
C LYS A 249 -23.62 1.28 -4.17
N TRP A 250 -23.04 2.27 -4.86
CA TRP A 250 -22.83 3.59 -4.28
C TRP A 250 -24.15 4.23 -3.81
N GLU A 251 -25.28 3.92 -4.47
CA GLU A 251 -26.61 4.44 -4.16
C GLU A 251 -27.15 4.00 -2.79
N ASN A 252 -26.75 2.82 -2.29
CA ASN A 252 -27.30 2.23 -1.07
C ASN A 252 -26.27 2.03 0.05
N LEU A 253 -25.01 2.47 -0.16
CA LEU A 253 -23.95 2.34 0.84
C LEU A 253 -24.34 2.96 2.18
N VAL A 254 -24.95 4.14 2.14
CA VAL A 254 -25.34 4.86 3.35
C VAL A 254 -26.30 4.03 4.18
N ASP A 255 -27.24 3.31 3.55
CA ASP A 255 -28.26 2.51 4.23
C ASP A 255 -27.71 1.18 4.77
N ILE A 256 -26.85 0.52 3.99
CA ILE A 256 -26.26 -0.76 4.40
C ILE A 256 -25.28 -0.55 5.56
N LEU A 257 -24.43 0.47 5.47
CA LEU A 257 -23.35 0.75 6.43
C LEU A 257 -23.81 1.67 7.56
N LYS A 258 -24.94 1.35 8.17
CA LYS A 258 -25.42 1.92 9.44
C LYS A 258 -25.33 0.89 10.56
N LEU A 259 -25.66 1.32 11.77
CA LEU A 259 -25.69 0.42 12.92
C LEU A 259 -26.78 -0.64 12.77
N THR A 260 -26.59 -1.82 13.34
CA THR A 260 -27.59 -2.89 13.37
C THR A 260 -28.92 -2.45 14.00
N LYS A 261 -28.86 -1.62 15.04
CA LYS A 261 -30.05 -0.99 15.65
C LYS A 261 -30.78 0.01 14.72
N GLU A 262 -30.13 0.43 13.64
CA GLU A 262 -30.66 1.33 12.60
C GLU A 262 -31.01 0.57 11.30
N GLY A 263 -30.95 -0.77 11.32
CA GLY A 263 -31.24 -1.63 10.17
C GLY A 263 -30.06 -1.88 9.23
N GLY A 264 -28.85 -1.41 9.58
CA GLY A 264 -27.62 -1.69 8.85
C GLY A 264 -26.87 -2.92 9.37
N VAL A 265 -25.59 -3.06 8.99
CA VAL A 265 -24.77 -4.24 9.35
C VAL A 265 -23.74 -3.99 10.46
N LEU A 266 -23.47 -2.73 10.80
CA LEU A 266 -22.35 -2.38 11.69
C LEU A 266 -22.75 -2.49 13.17
N ASN A 267 -21.86 -3.02 14.00
CA ASN A 267 -22.01 -2.99 15.46
C ASN A 267 -21.61 -1.62 16.03
N SER A 268 -20.68 -0.94 15.36
CA SER A 268 -20.17 0.37 15.76
C SER A 268 -19.81 1.26 14.55
N TYR A 269 -19.72 2.56 14.78
CA TYR A 269 -19.11 3.50 13.84
C TYR A 269 -17.63 3.69 14.16
N LYS A 270 -16.94 4.51 13.36
CA LYS A 270 -15.49 4.69 13.33
C LYS A 270 -14.76 3.44 12.86
N VAL A 271 -15.28 2.88 11.76
CA VAL A 271 -14.83 1.61 11.22
C VAL A 271 -14.23 1.72 9.81
N VAL A 272 -13.28 0.85 9.53
CA VAL A 272 -12.87 0.55 8.14
C VAL A 272 -13.73 -0.60 7.60
N GLU A 273 -14.13 -0.51 6.33
CA GLU A 273 -14.97 -1.52 5.70
C GLU A 273 -14.70 -1.66 4.20
N TYR A 274 -15.07 -2.79 3.61
CA TYR A 274 -15.11 -2.96 2.16
C TYR A 274 -16.49 -3.42 1.69
N VAL A 275 -16.80 -3.12 0.44
CA VAL A 275 -18.06 -3.51 -0.19
C VAL A 275 -17.78 -4.25 -1.48
N ASN A 276 -18.45 -5.39 -1.67
CA ASN A 276 -18.49 -6.10 -2.93
C ASN A 276 -19.40 -5.31 -3.90
N GLY A 277 -18.78 -4.56 -4.80
CA GLY A 277 -19.34 -3.51 -5.63
C GLY A 277 -18.54 -2.21 -5.47
N VAL A 278 -18.99 -1.11 -6.07
CA VAL A 278 -18.40 0.24 -5.90
C VAL A 278 -16.98 0.40 -6.43
N ALA A 279 -16.39 -0.63 -7.05
CA ALA A 279 -15.07 -0.53 -7.68
C ALA A 279 -15.15 -0.17 -9.18
N PRO A 280 -14.17 0.58 -9.72
CA PRO A 280 -13.05 1.21 -9.00
C PRO A 280 -13.56 2.39 -8.15
N GLY A 281 -13.04 2.51 -6.93
CA GLY A 281 -13.39 3.65 -6.08
C GLY A 281 -13.29 3.40 -4.58
N VAL A 282 -13.33 4.52 -3.86
CA VAL A 282 -13.21 4.60 -2.40
C VAL A 282 -14.23 5.59 -1.85
N PHE A 283 -14.61 5.43 -0.59
CA PHE A 283 -15.65 6.23 0.01
C PHE A 283 -15.43 6.54 1.49
N VAL A 284 -16.09 7.59 1.94
CA VAL A 284 -16.23 7.94 3.35
C VAL A 284 -17.71 8.24 3.62
N ILE A 285 -18.25 7.71 4.71
CA ILE A 285 -19.58 8.09 5.21
C ILE A 285 -19.41 9.08 6.34
N VAL A 286 -20.06 10.23 6.22
CA VAL A 286 -19.94 11.35 7.16
C VAL A 286 -21.28 11.71 7.78
N ARG A 287 -21.24 12.38 8.92
CA ARG A 287 -22.41 12.91 9.64
C ARG A 287 -22.11 14.30 10.20
N THR A 288 -23.16 15.09 10.37
CA THR A 288 -23.11 16.38 11.09
C THR A 288 -24.30 16.51 12.03
N SER A 289 -24.08 17.07 13.21
CA SER A 289 -25.14 17.36 14.19
C SER A 289 -25.86 18.69 13.93
N LEU A 290 -25.31 19.53 13.04
CA LEU A 290 -25.85 20.86 12.76
C LEU A 290 -26.97 20.78 11.73
N GLU A 291 -28.20 21.12 12.13
CA GLU A 291 -29.37 21.09 11.24
C GLU A 291 -29.23 22.07 10.05
N ALA A 292 -28.53 23.19 10.21
CA ALA A 292 -28.23 24.10 9.11
C ALA A 292 -27.45 23.40 7.99
N ILE A 293 -26.41 22.62 8.36
CA ILE A 293 -25.60 21.87 7.40
C ILE A 293 -26.40 20.71 6.81
N ASN A 294 -27.21 20.00 7.61
CA ASN A 294 -28.08 18.93 7.09
C ASN A 294 -29.08 19.47 6.04
N LYS A 295 -29.67 20.66 6.27
CA LYS A 295 -30.53 21.33 5.28
C LYS A 295 -29.78 21.67 4.00
N GLU A 296 -28.56 22.16 4.11
CA GLU A 296 -27.71 22.50 2.98
C GLU A 296 -27.31 21.25 2.18
N LEU A 297 -26.90 20.16 2.85
CA LEU A 297 -26.57 18.89 2.19
C LEU A 297 -27.78 18.26 1.48
N ARG A 298 -28.98 18.35 2.06
CA ARG A 298 -30.24 17.96 1.38
C ARG A 298 -30.51 18.83 0.15
N TYR A 299 -30.34 20.15 0.27
CA TYR A 299 -30.49 21.08 -0.85
C TYR A 299 -29.50 20.78 -1.99
N LEU A 300 -28.27 20.41 -1.66
CA LEU A 300 -27.22 19.96 -2.59
C LEU A 300 -27.43 18.53 -3.12
N LYS A 301 -28.52 17.85 -2.73
CA LYS A 301 -28.88 16.50 -3.16
C LYS A 301 -27.88 15.42 -2.72
N MET A 302 -27.23 15.61 -1.57
CA MET A 302 -26.32 14.60 -1.00
C MET A 302 -27.05 13.43 -0.32
N GLY A 303 -28.39 13.46 -0.27
CA GLY A 303 -29.25 12.49 0.40
C GLY A 303 -30.06 13.13 1.53
N GLU A 304 -30.96 12.35 2.13
CA GLU A 304 -31.87 12.84 3.19
C GLU A 304 -31.16 13.09 4.54
N GLY A 305 -29.98 12.49 4.73
CA GLY A 305 -29.23 12.54 5.98
C GLY A 305 -29.75 11.55 7.02
N PRO A 306 -29.21 11.60 8.26
CA PRO A 306 -28.12 12.48 8.70
C PRO A 306 -26.72 11.95 8.29
N ASN A 307 -26.67 10.80 7.62
CA ASN A 307 -25.44 10.22 7.07
C ASN A 307 -25.37 10.55 5.56
N TYR A 308 -24.17 10.88 5.10
CA TYR A 308 -23.93 11.30 3.71
C TYR A 308 -22.71 10.58 3.16
N LEU A 309 -22.72 10.29 1.85
CA LEU A 309 -21.64 9.61 1.16
C LEU A 309 -20.73 10.62 0.44
N LEU A 310 -19.43 10.55 0.72
CA LEU A 310 -18.39 11.14 -0.12
C LEU A 310 -17.70 10.00 -0.87
N TYR A 311 -17.72 10.06 -2.20
CA TYR A 311 -17.28 8.97 -3.06
C TYR A 311 -16.31 9.47 -4.13
N ARG A 312 -15.19 8.76 -4.29
CA ARG A 312 -14.23 8.96 -5.38
C ARG A 312 -14.32 7.74 -6.32
N PRO A 313 -14.90 7.87 -7.53
CA PRO A 313 -15.19 6.76 -8.45
C PRO A 313 -13.98 6.32 -9.29
N TYR A 314 -12.76 6.61 -8.84
CA TYR A 314 -11.54 6.29 -9.56
C TYR A 314 -10.34 6.29 -8.63
N HIS A 315 -9.32 5.55 -9.02
CA HIS A 315 -7.96 5.62 -8.51
C HIS A 315 -7.06 5.04 -9.60
N LEU A 316 -5.93 5.68 -9.91
CA LEU A 316 -5.10 5.34 -11.06
C LEU A 316 -3.84 4.56 -10.68
N THR A 317 -3.80 4.01 -9.46
CA THR A 317 -2.72 3.13 -8.98
C THR A 317 -1.33 3.76 -9.18
N SER A 318 -0.44 3.08 -9.90
CA SER A 318 0.94 3.52 -10.14
C SER A 318 1.08 4.82 -10.91
N ILE A 319 0.03 5.28 -11.60
CA ILE A 319 0.02 6.55 -12.35
C ILE A 319 -0.01 7.74 -11.38
N GLU A 320 -0.61 7.59 -10.20
CA GLU A 320 -0.67 8.65 -9.18
C GLU A 320 0.51 8.59 -8.19
N THR A 321 1.25 7.48 -8.10
CA THR A 321 2.40 7.32 -7.19
C THR A 321 3.41 8.48 -7.24
N PRO A 322 3.78 9.03 -8.42
CA PRO A 322 4.70 10.17 -8.49
C PRO A 322 4.22 11.37 -7.67
N ILE A 323 2.91 11.56 -7.49
CA ILE A 323 2.36 12.64 -6.66
C ILE A 323 2.80 12.52 -5.20
N SER A 324 2.89 11.31 -4.65
CA SER A 324 3.44 11.08 -3.30
C SER A 324 4.91 11.46 -3.21
N ALA A 325 5.70 11.14 -4.24
CA ALA A 325 7.12 11.52 -4.29
C ALA A 325 7.29 13.04 -4.35
N VAL A 326 6.49 13.73 -5.18
CA VAL A 326 6.51 15.18 -5.29
C VAL A 326 6.11 15.84 -3.97
N ARG A 327 5.06 15.33 -3.29
CA ARG A 327 4.63 15.85 -1.98
C ARG A 327 5.69 15.67 -0.92
N ALA A 328 6.33 14.50 -0.87
CA ALA A 328 7.42 14.22 0.04
C ALA A 328 8.59 15.20 -0.15
N TYR A 329 8.97 15.45 -1.40
CA TYR A 329 10.09 16.35 -1.73
C TYR A 329 9.78 17.84 -1.51
N ILE A 330 8.63 18.31 -1.99
CA ILE A 330 8.30 19.75 -2.01
C ILE A 330 7.73 20.22 -0.67
N TYR A 331 6.86 19.43 -0.06
CA TYR A 331 6.10 19.83 1.13
C TYR A 331 6.55 19.11 2.40
N HIS A 332 7.42 18.10 2.28
CA HIS A 332 7.75 17.21 3.39
C HIS A 332 6.50 16.55 4.02
N GLU A 333 5.51 16.26 3.18
CA GLU A 333 4.24 15.65 3.58
C GLU A 333 4.11 14.24 3.01
N HIS A 334 3.58 13.33 3.83
CA HIS A 334 3.17 12.01 3.35
C HIS A 334 1.77 12.09 2.70
N THR A 335 1.45 11.11 1.86
CA THR A 335 0.07 10.84 1.42
C THR A 335 -0.67 10.07 2.49
N ILE A 336 -0.10 8.96 2.93
CA ILE A 336 -0.63 8.11 4.01
C ILE A 336 0.55 7.47 4.73
N ALA A 337 0.52 7.45 6.06
CA ALA A 337 1.51 6.77 6.88
C ALA A 337 0.87 6.36 8.21
N PRO A 338 1.40 5.33 8.90
CA PRO A 338 0.95 4.98 10.24
C PRO A 338 1.10 6.16 11.20
N LYS A 339 0.06 6.44 12.00
CA LYS A 339 0.07 7.60 12.92
C LYS A 339 0.78 7.34 14.26
N GLY A 340 1.21 6.11 14.52
CA GLY A 340 1.80 5.68 15.78
C GLY A 340 1.83 4.16 15.88
N LYS A 341 1.52 3.62 17.09
CA LYS A 341 1.37 2.17 17.28
C LYS A 341 0.29 1.59 16.34
N PRO A 342 0.38 0.31 15.93
CA PRO A 342 -0.66 -0.32 15.14
C PRO A 342 -2.04 -0.27 15.83
N PHE A 343 -3.09 -0.03 15.04
CA PHE A 343 -4.49 -0.15 15.44
C PHE A 343 -5.07 -1.49 14.99
N SER A 344 -4.62 -1.99 13.85
CA SER A 344 -5.01 -3.27 13.28
C SER A 344 -3.80 -4.02 12.73
N GLU A 345 -3.97 -5.34 12.57
CA GLU A 345 -3.01 -6.26 11.99
C GLU A 345 -3.68 -7.03 10.85
N THR A 346 -2.96 -7.29 9.75
CA THR A 346 -3.39 -8.33 8.80
C THR A 346 -2.78 -9.66 9.25
N VAL A 347 -3.58 -10.51 9.87
CA VAL A 347 -3.15 -11.81 10.41
C VAL A 347 -3.13 -12.89 9.33
N ALA A 348 -2.21 -13.84 9.45
CA ALA A 348 -2.13 -15.01 8.59
C ALA A 348 -3.14 -16.08 8.99
N VAL A 349 -3.85 -16.63 8.01
CA VAL A 349 -4.79 -17.75 8.16
C VAL A 349 -4.39 -18.87 7.21
N ALA A 350 -4.42 -20.11 7.67
CA ALA A 350 -4.08 -21.27 6.86
C ALA A 350 -5.11 -21.46 5.73
N LYS A 351 -4.66 -21.46 4.48
CA LYS A 351 -5.54 -21.62 3.31
C LYS A 351 -5.96 -23.09 3.08
N ARG A 352 -5.18 -24.02 3.62
CA ARG A 352 -5.38 -25.47 3.60
C ARG A 352 -4.83 -26.07 4.91
N ASP A 353 -5.07 -27.36 5.14
CA ASP A 353 -4.34 -28.09 6.19
C ASP A 353 -2.83 -28.02 5.93
N LEU A 354 -2.07 -27.69 6.98
CA LEU A 354 -0.61 -27.58 7.01
C LEU A 354 -0.06 -28.62 7.98
N LYS A 355 1.01 -29.32 7.60
CA LYS A 355 1.70 -30.28 8.47
C LYS A 355 2.96 -29.72 9.11
N GLU A 356 3.28 -30.24 10.29
CA GLU A 356 4.57 -30.02 10.92
C GLU A 356 5.72 -30.27 9.93
N GLY A 357 6.67 -29.32 9.89
CA GLY A 357 7.83 -29.38 9.01
C GLY A 357 7.62 -28.81 7.61
N GLU A 358 6.38 -28.53 7.18
CA GLU A 358 6.11 -27.84 5.91
C GLU A 358 6.62 -26.39 5.94
N PHE A 359 6.90 -25.84 4.75
CA PHE A 359 7.23 -24.43 4.56
C PHE A 359 6.05 -23.69 3.92
N LEU A 360 5.81 -22.47 4.39
CA LEU A 360 4.80 -21.56 3.82
C LEU A 360 5.33 -20.90 2.54
N ASP A 361 4.47 -20.23 1.78
CA ASP A 361 4.83 -19.62 0.49
C ASP A 361 4.56 -18.10 0.40
N GLY A 362 3.57 -17.60 1.15
CA GLY A 362 3.27 -16.18 1.34
C GLY A 362 2.00 -15.70 0.63
N ILE A 363 1.85 -14.37 0.57
CA ILE A 363 0.64 -13.71 0.05
C ILE A 363 0.35 -14.10 -1.40
N GLY A 364 -0.91 -14.42 -1.69
CA GLY A 364 -1.37 -14.75 -3.04
C GLY A 364 -0.92 -16.13 -3.55
N MET A 365 -0.49 -17.00 -2.65
CA MET A 365 -0.03 -18.36 -2.98
C MET A 365 -0.96 -19.42 -2.36
N TYR A 366 -0.45 -20.60 -2.03
CA TYR A 366 -1.24 -21.79 -1.69
C TYR A 366 -1.43 -22.02 -0.19
N THR A 367 -0.56 -21.46 0.68
CA THR A 367 -0.55 -21.85 2.10
C THR A 367 -1.33 -20.91 3.01
N VAL A 368 -1.43 -19.62 2.68
CA VAL A 368 -2.03 -18.61 3.56
C VAL A 368 -2.91 -17.60 2.82
N TYR A 369 -3.89 -17.04 3.54
CA TYR A 369 -4.57 -15.79 3.19
C TYR A 369 -4.62 -14.85 4.41
N GLY A 370 -4.89 -13.57 4.18
CA GLY A 370 -4.92 -12.55 5.23
C GLY A 370 -6.31 -12.18 5.68
N LEU A 371 -6.47 -11.86 6.97
CA LEU A 371 -7.65 -11.20 7.54
C LEU A 371 -7.23 -10.01 8.39
N ILE A 372 -7.94 -8.88 8.29
CA ILE A 372 -7.73 -7.77 9.22
C ILE A 372 -8.32 -8.11 10.60
N GLU A 373 -7.59 -7.77 11.65
CA GLU A 373 -7.98 -7.92 13.05
C GLU A 373 -7.53 -6.69 13.85
N LYS A 374 -8.24 -6.36 14.92
CA LYS A 374 -7.80 -5.31 15.86
C LYS A 374 -6.48 -5.71 16.48
N TYR A 375 -5.51 -4.80 16.55
CA TYR A 375 -4.16 -5.12 17.02
C TYR A 375 -4.14 -5.74 18.42
N GLU A 376 -4.96 -5.22 19.34
CA GLU A 376 -5.06 -5.75 20.72
C GLU A 376 -5.56 -7.21 20.73
N ASN A 377 -6.50 -7.57 19.86
CA ASN A 377 -6.98 -8.95 19.73
C ASN A 377 -5.89 -9.86 19.13
N ALA A 378 -5.23 -9.39 18.07
CA ALA A 378 -4.13 -10.10 17.42
C ALA A 378 -2.99 -10.40 18.41
N LYS A 379 -2.66 -9.44 19.29
CA LYS A 379 -1.66 -9.61 20.36
C LYS A 379 -2.08 -10.66 21.38
N ILE A 380 -3.34 -10.65 21.84
CA ILE A 380 -3.87 -11.63 22.81
C ILE A 380 -3.72 -13.07 22.27
N ILE A 381 -4.08 -13.29 21.01
CA ILE A 381 -4.02 -14.61 20.38
C ILE A 381 -2.63 -14.92 19.76
N LYS A 382 -1.66 -14.00 19.91
CA LYS A 382 -0.33 -14.08 19.30
C LYS A 382 -0.36 -14.36 17.79
N ALA A 383 -1.33 -13.76 17.08
CA ALA A 383 -1.48 -13.97 15.65
C ALA A 383 -0.22 -13.54 14.89
N LEU A 384 0.16 -14.34 13.89
CA LEU A 384 1.28 -14.04 13.03
C LEU A 384 0.86 -13.00 11.97
N PRO A 385 1.54 -11.84 11.87
CA PRO A 385 1.34 -10.90 10.77
C PRO A 385 1.68 -11.55 9.42
N ILE A 386 0.78 -11.42 8.45
CA ILE A 386 0.94 -12.13 7.17
C ILE A 386 2.18 -11.70 6.38
N GLY A 387 2.64 -10.45 6.52
CA GLY A 387 3.84 -9.98 5.83
C GLY A 387 5.14 -10.60 6.33
N LEU A 388 5.13 -11.30 7.47
CA LEU A 388 6.27 -12.11 7.93
C LEU A 388 6.33 -13.48 7.25
N VAL A 389 5.22 -13.95 6.67
CA VAL A 389 5.15 -15.26 6.03
C VAL A 389 5.88 -15.22 4.69
N ASN A 390 6.87 -16.10 4.54
CA ASN A 390 7.62 -16.29 3.31
C ASN A 390 8.07 -17.76 3.16
N LYS A 391 8.79 -18.07 2.07
CA LYS A 391 9.29 -19.41 1.75
C LYS A 391 10.20 -20.06 2.80
N ASN A 392 10.76 -19.29 3.73
CA ASN A 392 11.61 -19.77 4.81
C ASN A 392 10.83 -19.94 6.13
N THR A 393 9.53 -19.62 6.16
CA THR A 393 8.69 -19.81 7.35
C THR A 393 8.30 -21.27 7.48
N ARG A 394 8.77 -21.94 8.53
CA ARG A 394 8.55 -23.37 8.75
C ARG A 394 7.45 -23.61 9.78
N VAL A 395 6.55 -24.54 9.51
CA VAL A 395 5.47 -24.93 10.41
C VAL A 395 6.00 -25.86 11.51
N LYS A 396 5.68 -25.56 12.78
CA LYS A 396 6.14 -26.28 13.98
C LYS A 396 5.15 -27.32 14.50
N ARG A 397 3.88 -27.23 14.12
CA ARG A 397 2.84 -28.21 14.44
C ARG A 397 1.77 -28.19 13.34
N ASP A 398 0.98 -29.25 13.25
CA ASP A 398 -0.18 -29.26 12.36
C ASP A 398 -1.12 -28.05 12.64
N VAL A 399 -1.55 -27.38 11.57
CA VAL A 399 -2.50 -26.27 11.57
C VAL A 399 -3.61 -26.58 10.59
N LYS A 400 -4.87 -26.43 11.00
CA LYS A 400 -6.02 -26.74 10.14
C LYS A 400 -6.34 -25.61 9.18
N GLN A 401 -6.95 -25.96 8.04
CA GLN A 401 -7.54 -24.98 7.14
C GLN A 401 -8.44 -24.00 7.93
N ASP A 402 -8.31 -22.72 7.62
CA ASP A 402 -9.00 -21.59 8.25
C ASP A 402 -8.64 -21.30 9.72
N GLU A 403 -7.65 -22.00 10.28
CA GLU A 403 -7.07 -21.66 11.58
C GLU A 403 -6.12 -20.45 11.42
N ILE A 404 -6.19 -19.51 12.36
CA ILE A 404 -5.21 -18.40 12.46
C ILE A 404 -3.85 -19.00 12.80
N ILE A 405 -2.85 -18.65 12.02
CA ILE A 405 -1.47 -19.00 12.31
C ILE A 405 -0.94 -18.03 13.37
N THR A 406 -0.40 -18.57 14.45
CA THR A 406 0.21 -17.81 15.54
C THR A 406 1.73 -17.89 15.48
N TYR A 407 2.41 -17.04 16.24
CA TYR A 407 3.87 -17.13 16.42
C TYR A 407 4.32 -18.47 17.02
N ASP A 408 3.47 -19.15 17.80
CA ASP A 408 3.82 -20.43 18.42
C ASP A 408 3.82 -21.58 17.38
N ASP A 409 3.09 -21.42 16.28
CA ASP A 409 2.87 -22.41 15.22
C ASP A 409 3.98 -22.44 14.17
N VAL A 410 4.85 -21.43 14.12
CA VAL A 410 5.87 -21.29 13.08
C VAL A 410 7.25 -20.95 13.64
N GLU A 411 8.26 -21.29 12.87
CA GLU A 411 9.63 -20.84 13.03
C GLU A 411 9.93 -19.82 11.91
N LEU A 412 10.29 -18.59 12.33
CA LEU A 412 10.65 -17.50 11.43
C LEU A 412 12.17 -17.43 11.22
N ASP A 413 12.57 -17.04 10.01
CA ASP A 413 13.98 -16.81 9.67
C ASP A 413 14.55 -15.61 10.43
N ASN A 414 15.46 -15.87 11.38
CA ASN A 414 16.08 -14.81 12.18
C ASN A 414 17.02 -13.89 11.37
N ASN A 415 17.40 -14.28 10.15
CA ASN A 415 18.21 -13.45 9.25
C ASN A 415 17.35 -12.52 8.37
N SER A 416 16.02 -12.69 8.38
CA SER A 416 15.11 -11.83 7.63
C SER A 416 15.05 -10.43 8.25
N ILE A 417 15.23 -9.40 7.42
CA ILE A 417 15.22 -8.02 7.90
C ILE A 417 13.81 -7.59 8.33
N ILE A 418 12.76 -8.07 7.64
CA ILE A 418 11.38 -7.72 8.05
C ILE A 418 11.05 -8.32 9.42
N VAL A 419 11.53 -9.53 9.73
CA VAL A 419 11.37 -10.16 11.05
C VAL A 419 12.13 -9.38 12.13
N GLN A 420 13.37 -8.96 11.85
CA GLN A 420 14.17 -8.18 12.79
C GLN A 420 13.54 -6.80 13.07
N LEU A 421 13.11 -6.09 12.02
CA LEU A 421 12.42 -4.80 12.15
C LEU A 421 11.08 -4.94 12.86
N ARG A 422 10.35 -6.04 12.62
CA ARG A 422 9.10 -6.31 13.33
C ARG A 422 9.33 -6.51 14.83
N ARG A 423 10.34 -7.29 15.21
CA ARG A 423 10.67 -7.47 16.65
C ARG A 423 11.07 -6.14 17.31
N LEU A 424 11.81 -5.30 16.60
CA LEU A 424 12.14 -3.94 17.08
C LEU A 424 10.89 -3.08 17.23
N GLN A 425 9.96 -3.17 16.27
CA GLN A 425 8.67 -2.50 16.34
C GLN A 425 7.87 -2.95 17.57
N ASP A 426 7.69 -4.25 17.74
CA ASP A 426 6.93 -4.81 18.86
C ASP A 426 7.57 -4.38 20.18
N SER A 427 8.89 -4.53 20.35
CA SER A 427 9.60 -4.07 21.56
C SER A 427 9.45 -2.57 21.87
N LEU A 428 9.17 -1.74 20.87
CA LEU A 428 9.06 -0.29 21.03
C LEU A 428 7.63 0.15 21.38
N PHE A 429 6.63 -0.59 20.89
CA PHE A 429 5.22 -0.26 21.03
C PHE A 429 4.48 -1.17 22.03
N ASP A 430 5.17 -2.17 22.60
CA ASP A 430 4.67 -3.07 23.64
C ASP A 430 4.50 -2.47 25.02
#